data_AF-A0A6L8EZT3-F1
#
_entry.id   AF-A0A6L8EZT3-F1
#
_cell.length_a   1.000
_cell.length_b   1.000
_cell.length_c   1.000
_cell.angle_alpha   90.00
_cell.angle_beta   90.00
_cell.angle_gamma   90.00
#
_symmetry.space_group_name_H-M   'P 1'
#
loop_
_entity.id
_entity.type
_entity.pdbx_description
1 polymer ?
#
loop_
_entity_poly.entity_id
_entity_poly.type
_entity_poly.pdbx_seq_one_letter_code
_entity_poly.pdbx_strand_id
1 'polypeptide(L)'
;MVKSKHDQSETLEAQRIKNCLTDIRDRMYRQALLQTTVRAFFCGLILLALLFLLNRTVPLPMQISSISWIIMSIAIGVGICISFRHRKDLRLVARTVDEKMELRERLGTAFELIQTAPQSDFAQRQIQDTAEVVEALETAKVSPYRVPKLMKLFPIPLVLIGISFAIPPFYEVPQPLTDLQQAALDKAIQNLDGKQVKNSTLQQQISDTINQLKTAKDLDTAQKNLGDLKKEVRNQQLEQNAITEATAGTQNFRGMNANQLAAELQTFAEHAEIPPELQAELMNLFQRLVENLPEGPLNDSLNQIQGKSVTPETLQDIIDALEMMEASTDLAQLEAQLTANQKELALATLEIETPGGGVANSDGAPGQNAGSSEVQGTLEGALNADPQSELQTTDAEKAENETDTTASTPLTGEEIPIPQIDGQQLILTTEVSGHTQGFSDAITGEVSNNDPVYLPFSDVVLNAERAYAEAVNNNRIPVRYQAQIKAYLEAISQQNEKEPD
;
A
#
# COMPACT_ATOMS: atom_id res chain seq x y z
N MET A 1 71.45 -21.07 51.34
CA MET A 1 70.41 -21.98 50.85
C MET A 1 70.63 -22.20 49.36
N VAL A 2 71.32 -23.29 48.99
CA VAL A 2 71.46 -23.70 47.59
C VAL A 2 70.21 -24.53 47.30
N LYS A 3 69.29 -23.98 46.51
CA LYS A 3 68.15 -24.75 46.00
C LYS A 3 68.74 -25.91 45.21
N SER A 4 68.47 -27.14 45.65
CA SER A 4 69.04 -28.34 45.02
C SER A 4 68.70 -28.33 43.54
N LYS A 5 69.63 -28.78 42.69
CA LYS A 5 69.39 -28.93 41.24
C LYS A 5 68.18 -29.82 40.95
N HIS A 6 67.82 -30.68 41.92
CA HIS A 6 66.64 -31.55 41.92
C HIS A 6 65.32 -30.77 42.04
N ASP A 7 65.23 -29.81 42.96
CA ASP A 7 64.03 -28.96 43.11
C ASP A 7 63.72 -28.17 41.83
N GLN A 8 64.74 -27.84 41.03
CA GLN A 8 64.55 -27.11 39.77
C GLN A 8 63.98 -27.99 38.66
N SER A 9 64.40 -29.26 38.53
CA SER A 9 63.86 -30.16 37.51
C SER A 9 62.40 -30.50 37.76
N GLU A 10 62.01 -30.73 39.02
CA GLU A 10 60.63 -31.05 39.39
C GLU A 10 59.65 -29.92 39.04
N THR A 11 60.05 -28.68 39.31
CA THR A 11 59.22 -27.52 38.94
C THR A 11 59.03 -27.37 37.43
N LEU A 12 60.02 -27.82 36.64
CA LEU A 12 60.00 -27.71 35.19
C LEU A 12 59.05 -28.75 34.56
N GLU A 13 59.05 -29.99 35.05
CA GLU A 13 58.17 -31.06 34.57
C GLU A 13 56.70 -30.78 34.89
N ALA A 14 56.40 -30.37 36.13
CA ALA A 14 55.05 -29.96 36.51
C ALA A 14 54.54 -28.79 35.64
N GLN A 15 55.42 -27.85 35.30
CA GLN A 15 55.10 -26.73 34.42
C GLN A 15 54.85 -27.17 32.97
N ARG A 16 55.59 -28.16 32.46
CA ARG A 16 55.33 -28.74 31.12
C ARG A 16 53.94 -29.39 31.04
N ILE A 17 53.57 -30.21 32.02
CA ILE A 17 52.26 -30.86 32.07
C ILE A 17 51.15 -29.80 32.12
N LYS A 18 51.30 -28.79 32.97
CA LYS A 18 50.35 -27.69 33.08
C LYS A 18 50.22 -26.91 31.76
N ASN A 19 51.33 -26.59 31.11
CA ASN A 19 51.35 -25.88 29.83
C ASN A 19 50.66 -26.67 28.72
N CYS A 20 50.91 -27.99 28.63
CA CYS A 20 50.25 -28.86 27.67
C CYS A 20 48.73 -28.93 27.91
N LEU A 21 48.30 -29.13 29.17
CA LEU A 21 46.88 -29.10 29.54
C LEU A 21 46.21 -27.76 29.21
N THR A 22 46.91 -26.63 29.42
CA THR A 22 46.38 -25.31 29.05
C THR A 22 46.27 -25.14 27.53
N ASP A 23 47.22 -25.62 26.73
CA ASP A 23 47.12 -25.56 25.25
C ASP A 23 45.94 -26.39 24.75
N ILE A 24 45.80 -27.63 25.26
CA ILE A 24 44.67 -28.51 24.89
C ILE A 24 43.34 -27.87 25.31
N ARG A 25 43.24 -27.33 26.53
CA ARG A 25 42.05 -26.62 27.01
C ARG A 25 41.71 -25.45 26.11
N ASP A 26 42.70 -24.63 25.75
CA ASP A 26 42.47 -23.43 24.95
C ASP A 26 42.04 -23.81 23.52
N ARG A 27 42.57 -24.89 22.93
CA ARG A 27 42.09 -25.44 21.66
C ARG A 27 40.66 -25.97 21.74
N MET A 28 40.34 -26.76 22.77
CA MET A 28 38.99 -27.25 23.01
C MET A 28 38.01 -26.09 23.21
N TYR A 29 38.43 -25.04 23.93
CA TYR A 29 37.64 -23.83 24.14
C TYR A 29 37.40 -23.07 22.83
N ARG A 30 38.43 -22.85 22.01
CA ARG A 30 38.28 -22.20 20.69
C ARG A 30 37.34 -22.98 19.77
N GLN A 31 37.43 -24.31 19.78
CA GLN A 31 36.54 -25.17 18.99
C GLN A 31 35.10 -25.12 19.51
N ALA A 32 34.90 -25.18 20.82
CA ALA A 32 33.57 -25.03 21.43
C ALA A 32 32.98 -23.66 21.09
N LEU A 33 33.76 -22.59 21.26
CA LEU A 33 33.39 -21.21 20.94
C LEU A 33 33.01 -21.04 19.47
N LEU A 34 33.77 -21.64 18.55
CA LEU A 34 33.42 -21.61 17.13
C LEU A 34 32.08 -22.31 16.88
N GLN A 35 31.86 -23.49 17.47
CA GLN A 35 30.63 -24.26 17.28
C GLN A 35 29.40 -23.56 17.86
N THR A 36 29.49 -23.01 19.07
CA THR A 36 28.40 -22.27 19.72
C THR A 36 28.11 -20.97 19.01
N THR A 37 29.13 -20.20 18.61
CA THR A 37 28.96 -18.95 17.86
C THR A 37 28.32 -19.21 16.49
N VAL A 38 28.79 -20.22 15.74
CA VAL A 38 28.19 -20.58 14.44
C VAL A 38 26.74 -21.02 14.61
N ARG A 39 26.41 -21.78 15.66
CA ARG A 39 25.02 -22.19 15.94
C ARG A 39 24.12 -21.01 16.32
N ALA A 40 24.60 -20.11 17.16
CA ALA A 40 23.86 -18.91 17.56
C ALA A 40 23.63 -17.98 16.37
N PHE A 41 24.67 -17.76 15.56
CA PHE A 41 24.59 -16.97 14.34
C PHE A 41 23.62 -17.56 13.31
N PHE A 42 23.67 -18.88 13.09
CA PHE A 42 22.71 -19.57 12.22
C PHE A 42 21.26 -19.41 12.70
N CYS A 43 21.02 -19.53 14.01
CA CYS A 43 19.70 -19.28 14.60
C CYS A 43 19.25 -17.81 14.39
N GLY A 44 20.16 -16.86 14.59
CA GLY A 44 19.92 -15.44 14.32
C GLY A 44 19.56 -15.15 12.86
N LEU A 45 20.23 -15.81 11.91
CA LEU A 45 19.92 -15.69 10.48
C LEU A 45 18.55 -16.26 10.11
N ILE A 46 18.15 -17.40 10.71
CA ILE A 46 16.80 -17.94 10.51
C ILE A 46 15.73 -16.97 11.05
N LEU A 47 15.94 -16.43 12.26
CA LEU A 47 15.04 -15.43 12.82
C LEU A 47 14.97 -14.17 11.95
N LEU A 48 16.10 -13.74 11.41
CA LEU A 48 16.16 -12.61 10.49
C LEU A 48 15.37 -12.90 9.21
N ALA A 49 15.56 -14.08 8.61
CA ALA A 49 14.84 -14.48 7.41
C ALA A 49 13.31 -14.51 7.64
N LEU A 50 12.88 -15.04 8.79
CA LEU A 50 11.47 -15.00 9.20
C LEU A 50 10.95 -13.57 9.39
N LEU A 51 11.76 -12.67 9.96
CA LEU A 51 11.40 -11.27 10.12
C LEU A 51 11.21 -10.56 8.77
N PHE A 52 12.09 -10.83 7.79
CA PHE A 52 11.97 -10.28 6.44
C PHE A 52 10.69 -10.76 5.74
N LEU A 53 10.36 -12.04 5.87
CA LEU A 53 9.09 -12.60 5.39
C LEU A 53 7.88 -11.92 6.06
N LEU A 54 7.93 -11.74 7.38
CA LEU A 54 6.84 -11.11 8.14
C LEU A 54 6.66 -9.63 7.77
N ASN A 55 7.76 -8.89 7.63
CA ASN A 55 7.72 -7.49 7.21
C ASN A 55 7.09 -7.32 5.81
N ARG A 56 7.15 -8.35 4.96
CA ARG A 56 6.48 -8.30 3.66
C ARG A 56 4.97 -8.41 3.77
N THR A 57 4.48 -9.11 4.80
CA THR A 57 3.05 -9.32 5.07
C THR A 57 2.43 -8.25 5.96
N VAL A 58 3.22 -7.61 6.83
CA VAL A 58 2.74 -6.63 7.81
C VAL A 58 3.62 -5.39 7.75
N PRO A 59 3.05 -4.18 7.57
CA PRO A 59 3.82 -2.95 7.57
C PRO A 59 4.40 -2.69 8.97
N LEU A 60 5.69 -2.91 9.15
CA LEU A 60 6.39 -2.53 10.36
C LEU A 60 6.77 -1.05 10.28
N PRO A 61 6.47 -0.23 11.30
CA PRO A 61 6.74 1.21 11.30
C PRO A 61 8.24 1.57 11.43
N MET A 62 9.12 0.57 11.52
CA MET A 62 10.54 0.76 11.76
C MET A 62 11.38 0.36 10.55
N GLN A 63 12.50 1.06 10.35
CA GLN A 63 13.48 0.71 9.33
C GLN A 63 14.08 -0.68 9.62
N ILE A 64 13.85 -1.62 8.70
CA ILE A 64 14.27 -3.03 8.80
C ILE A 64 15.78 -3.16 9.00
N SER A 65 16.56 -2.25 8.43
CA SER A 65 18.03 -2.21 8.56
C SER A 65 18.45 -2.14 10.03
N SER A 66 17.82 -1.28 10.82
CA SER A 66 18.12 -1.08 12.25
C SER A 66 17.81 -2.33 13.07
N ILE A 67 16.65 -2.96 12.85
CA ILE A 67 16.26 -4.17 13.58
C ILE A 67 17.19 -5.35 13.23
N SER A 68 17.60 -5.45 11.97
CA SER A 68 18.51 -6.50 11.49
C SER A 68 19.85 -6.48 12.22
N TRP A 69 20.45 -5.30 12.39
CA TRP A 69 21.70 -5.14 13.13
C TRP A 69 21.57 -5.51 14.61
N ILE A 70 20.44 -5.18 15.24
CA ILE A 70 20.17 -5.49 16.65
C ILE A 70 20.08 -7.01 16.83
N ILE A 71 19.28 -7.70 16.02
CA ILE A 71 19.12 -9.17 16.11
C ILE A 71 20.46 -9.87 15.92
N MET A 72 21.26 -9.42 14.95
CA MET A 72 22.57 -10.00 14.67
C MET A 72 23.54 -9.79 15.85
N SER A 73 23.57 -8.58 16.40
CA SER A 73 24.41 -8.25 17.56
C SER A 73 24.06 -9.07 18.79
N ILE A 74 22.75 -9.25 19.05
CA ILE A 74 22.26 -10.09 20.15
C ILE A 74 22.65 -11.55 19.94
N ALA A 75 22.45 -12.10 18.73
CA ALA A 75 22.80 -13.48 18.43
C ALA A 75 24.30 -13.77 18.66
N ILE A 76 25.18 -12.86 18.21
CA ILE A 76 26.62 -12.95 18.41
C ILE A 76 26.96 -12.82 19.91
N GLY A 77 26.38 -11.82 20.60
CA GLY A 77 26.61 -11.58 22.02
C GLY A 77 26.21 -12.78 22.90
N VAL A 78 25.05 -13.40 22.62
CA VAL A 78 24.58 -14.61 23.30
C VAL A 78 25.52 -15.79 23.01
N GLY A 79 25.94 -15.98 21.76
CA GLY A 79 26.91 -17.01 21.38
C GLY A 79 28.22 -16.89 22.14
N ILE A 80 28.76 -15.68 22.26
CA ILE A 80 29.99 -15.38 23.00
C ILE A 80 29.77 -15.62 24.51
N CYS A 81 28.66 -15.12 25.09
CA CYS A 81 28.36 -15.26 26.51
C CYS A 81 28.22 -16.74 26.94
N ILE A 82 27.50 -17.54 26.16
CA ILE A 82 27.37 -19.00 26.39
C ILE A 82 28.75 -19.67 26.29
N SER A 83 29.58 -19.25 25.33
CA SER A 83 30.94 -19.79 25.16
C SER A 83 31.83 -19.52 26.36
N PHE A 84 31.81 -18.30 26.89
CA PHE A 84 32.59 -17.94 28.09
C PHE A 84 32.19 -18.76 29.32
N ARG A 85 30.90 -19.09 29.48
CA ARG A 85 30.42 -19.95 30.57
C ARG A 85 30.88 -21.41 30.44
N HIS A 86 31.36 -21.82 29.27
CA HIS A 86 31.77 -23.21 28.97
C HIS A 86 33.26 -23.49 29.20
N ARG A 87 34.00 -22.61 29.91
CA ARG A 87 35.38 -22.90 30.32
C ARG A 87 35.42 -24.11 31.25
N LYS A 88 35.86 -25.25 30.72
CA LYS A 88 36.01 -26.51 31.48
C LYS A 88 37.20 -26.41 32.43
N ASP A 89 37.06 -27.02 33.59
CA ASP A 89 38.15 -27.17 34.56
C ASP A 89 39.29 -28.03 33.98
N LEU A 90 40.53 -27.70 34.33
CA LEU A 90 41.73 -28.42 33.89
C LEU A 90 41.69 -29.89 34.30
N ARG A 91 41.07 -30.23 35.45
CA ARG A 91 40.88 -31.62 35.88
C ARG A 91 39.99 -32.41 34.90
N LEU A 92 38.90 -31.81 34.43
CA LEU A 92 38.01 -32.43 33.45
C LEU A 92 38.69 -32.58 32.09
N VAL A 93 39.50 -31.58 31.70
CA VAL A 93 40.31 -31.66 30.47
C VAL A 93 41.28 -32.81 30.58
N ALA A 94 42.03 -32.93 31.68
CA ALA A 94 42.98 -34.03 31.88
C ALA A 94 42.32 -35.41 31.74
N ARG A 95 41.17 -35.63 32.40
CA ARG A 95 40.38 -36.86 32.24
C ARG A 95 39.91 -37.11 30.81
N THR A 96 39.46 -36.06 30.12
CA THR A 96 39.02 -36.17 28.72
C THR A 96 40.19 -36.55 27.79
N VAL A 97 41.39 -36.03 28.07
CA VAL A 97 42.61 -36.39 27.32
C VAL A 97 43.00 -37.83 27.61
N ASP A 98 42.98 -38.25 28.88
CA ASP A 98 43.26 -39.62 29.29
C ASP A 98 42.33 -40.63 28.61
N GLU A 99 41.03 -40.33 28.55
CA GLU A 99 40.04 -41.18 27.90
C GLU A 99 40.27 -41.27 26.39
N LYS A 100 40.52 -40.14 25.73
CA LYS A 100 40.71 -40.09 24.27
C LYS A 100 42.01 -40.71 23.78
N MET A 101 43.06 -40.66 24.60
CA MET A 101 44.39 -41.16 24.26
C MET A 101 44.73 -42.46 25.00
N GLU A 102 43.74 -43.07 25.67
CA GLU A 102 43.86 -44.31 26.42
C GLU A 102 45.00 -44.31 27.46
N LEU A 103 45.31 -43.15 28.03
CA LEU A 103 46.42 -42.96 28.98
C LEU A 103 46.12 -43.52 30.39
N ARG A 104 44.98 -44.19 30.59
CA ARG A 104 44.59 -44.86 31.86
C ARG A 104 44.73 -43.96 33.09
N GLU A 105 44.17 -42.75 33.02
CA GLU A 105 44.15 -41.75 34.11
C GLU A 105 45.52 -41.17 34.53
N ARG A 106 46.60 -41.48 33.81
CA ARG A 106 47.95 -40.99 34.15
C ARG A 106 48.01 -39.47 34.24
N LEU A 107 47.42 -38.76 33.28
CA LEU A 107 47.45 -37.29 33.22
C LEU A 107 46.61 -36.66 34.34
N GLY A 108 45.43 -37.25 34.61
CA GLY A 108 44.54 -36.86 35.70
C GLY A 108 45.19 -37.03 37.07
N THR A 109 45.78 -38.20 37.34
CA THR A 109 46.46 -38.48 38.61
C THR A 109 47.70 -37.62 38.78
N ALA A 110 48.54 -37.47 37.76
CA ALA A 110 49.72 -36.60 37.85
C ALA A 110 49.34 -35.13 38.13
N PHE A 111 48.29 -34.62 37.48
CA PHE A 111 47.79 -33.27 37.73
C PHE A 111 47.22 -33.10 39.15
N GLU A 112 46.56 -34.12 39.69
CA GLU A 112 46.07 -34.13 41.08
C GLU A 112 47.20 -34.17 42.11
N LEU A 113 48.24 -34.98 41.86
CA LEU A 113 49.43 -35.06 42.69
C LEU A 113 50.22 -33.74 42.71
N ILE A 114 50.32 -33.05 41.56
CA ILE A 114 50.92 -31.71 41.48
C ILE A 114 50.17 -30.71 42.38
N GLN A 115 48.85 -30.85 42.54
CA GLN A 115 48.05 -29.94 43.38
C GLN A 115 48.09 -30.28 44.87
N THR A 116 48.13 -31.56 45.22
CA THR A 116 47.89 -32.03 46.59
C THR A 116 49.15 -32.42 47.35
N ALA A 117 50.16 -33.02 46.70
CA ALA A 117 51.34 -33.55 47.39
C ALA A 117 52.59 -33.64 46.49
N PRO A 118 53.18 -32.50 46.07
CA PRO A 118 54.27 -32.48 45.09
C PRO A 118 55.61 -33.06 45.59
N GLN A 119 55.80 -33.24 46.91
CA GLN A 119 57.10 -33.61 47.50
C GLN A 119 57.26 -35.12 47.81
N SER A 120 56.30 -35.97 47.46
CA SER A 120 56.48 -37.41 47.67
C SER A 120 57.32 -38.02 46.54
N ASP A 121 58.32 -38.85 46.89
CA ASP A 121 59.17 -39.55 45.92
C ASP A 121 58.35 -40.33 44.86
N PHE A 122 57.21 -40.87 45.26
CA PHE A 122 56.27 -41.53 44.36
C PHE A 122 55.59 -40.55 43.39
N ALA A 123 55.11 -39.40 43.89
CA ALA A 123 54.52 -38.37 43.04
C ALA A 123 55.52 -37.83 42.03
N GLN A 124 56.78 -37.61 42.42
CA GLN A 124 57.81 -37.13 41.51
C GLN A 124 58.05 -38.10 40.36
N ARG A 125 58.16 -39.41 40.63
CA ARG A 125 58.31 -40.42 39.57
C ARG A 125 57.11 -40.48 38.64
N GLN A 126 55.89 -40.33 39.17
CA GLN A 126 54.68 -40.32 38.35
C GLN A 126 54.56 -39.04 37.50
N ILE A 127 54.98 -37.90 38.04
CA ILE A 127 55.05 -36.62 37.31
C ILE A 127 56.07 -36.73 36.17
N GLN A 128 57.24 -37.33 36.42
CA GLN A 128 58.28 -37.52 35.42
C GLN A 128 57.83 -38.46 34.28
N ASP A 129 57.28 -39.65 34.60
CA ASP A 129 56.72 -40.58 33.60
C ASP A 129 55.64 -39.89 32.75
N THR A 130 54.76 -39.13 33.41
CA THR A 130 53.70 -38.40 32.71
C THR A 130 54.26 -37.28 31.83
N ALA A 131 55.32 -36.59 32.26
CA ALA A 131 55.96 -35.54 31.48
C ALA A 131 56.56 -36.09 30.17
N GLU A 132 57.19 -37.27 30.20
CA GLU A 132 57.70 -37.95 29.01
C GLU A 132 56.57 -38.34 28.04
N VAL A 133 55.46 -38.88 28.58
CA VAL A 133 54.26 -39.21 27.78
C VAL A 133 53.64 -37.96 27.16
N VAL A 134 53.61 -36.85 27.89
CA VAL A 134 53.10 -35.56 27.42
C VAL A 134 53.97 -34.97 26.31
N GLU A 135 55.29 -35.15 26.37
CA GLU A 135 56.22 -34.67 25.34
C GLU A 135 56.02 -35.41 24.01
N ALA A 136 55.66 -36.69 24.05
CA ALA A 136 55.28 -37.48 22.88
C ALA A 136 53.85 -37.18 22.37
N LEU A 137 53.04 -36.44 23.13
CA LEU A 137 51.63 -36.23 22.83
C LEU A 137 51.43 -35.14 21.76
N GLU A 138 50.97 -35.54 20.58
CA GLU A 138 50.57 -34.57 19.55
C GLU A 138 49.22 -33.93 19.92
N THR A 139 49.26 -32.68 20.41
CA THR A 139 48.05 -31.91 20.80
C THR A 139 47.02 -31.77 19.69
N ALA A 140 47.43 -31.82 18.42
CA ALA A 140 46.53 -31.78 17.26
C ALA A 140 45.66 -33.04 17.10
N LYS A 141 46.17 -34.21 17.51
CA LYS A 141 45.42 -35.48 17.44
C LYS A 141 44.35 -35.58 18.53
N VAL A 142 44.58 -34.99 19.69
CA VAL A 142 43.64 -35.01 20.85
C VAL A 142 42.33 -34.26 20.53
N SER A 143 42.44 -33.12 19.83
CA SER A 143 41.31 -32.28 19.48
C SER A 143 41.47 -31.75 18.05
N PRO A 144 41.19 -32.58 17.02
CA PRO A 144 41.26 -32.13 15.64
C PRO A 144 40.19 -31.07 15.39
N TYR A 145 40.56 -30.03 14.67
CA TYR A 145 39.66 -28.93 14.32
C TYR A 145 38.55 -29.45 13.41
N ARG A 146 37.33 -29.59 13.96
CA ARG A 146 36.15 -30.00 13.20
C ARG A 146 35.30 -28.80 12.86
N VAL A 147 35.17 -28.52 11.57
CA VAL A 147 34.21 -27.53 11.05
C VAL A 147 32.79 -27.92 11.49
N PRO A 148 31.97 -26.99 11.99
CA PRO A 148 30.61 -27.27 12.42
C PRO A 148 29.79 -27.80 11.23
N LYS A 149 28.99 -28.86 11.42
CA LYS A 149 28.10 -29.37 10.36
C LYS A 149 27.16 -28.27 9.81
N LEU A 150 26.78 -27.33 10.68
CA LEU A 150 25.93 -26.18 10.36
C LEU A 150 26.53 -25.24 9.30
N MET A 151 27.86 -25.20 9.11
CA MET A 151 28.47 -24.41 8.02
C MET A 151 27.96 -24.86 6.65
N LYS A 152 27.63 -26.15 6.47
CA LYS A 152 27.06 -26.66 5.21
C LYS A 152 25.61 -26.22 4.98
N LEU A 153 24.87 -25.87 6.04
CA LEU A 153 23.49 -25.39 5.97
C LEU A 153 23.38 -23.87 5.86
N PHE A 154 24.51 -23.16 5.98
CA PHE A 154 24.56 -21.71 5.88
C PHE A 154 23.89 -21.07 4.65
N PRO A 155 23.92 -21.67 3.43
CA PRO A 155 23.24 -21.05 2.28
C PRO A 155 21.71 -21.01 2.42
N ILE A 156 21.10 -21.87 3.23
CA ILE A 156 19.64 -21.96 3.36
C ILE A 156 18.99 -20.64 3.83
N PRO A 157 19.35 -20.06 4.99
CA PRO A 157 18.76 -18.78 5.42
C PRO A 157 19.09 -17.63 4.47
N LEU A 158 20.24 -17.69 3.79
CA LEU A 158 20.69 -16.66 2.85
C LEU A 158 19.83 -16.67 1.57
N VAL A 159 19.50 -17.86 1.07
CA VAL A 159 18.52 -18.04 -0.02
C VAL A 159 17.13 -17.60 0.42
N LEU A 160 16.71 -17.92 1.65
CA LEU A 160 15.39 -17.51 2.17
C LEU A 160 15.24 -15.98 2.21
N ILE A 161 16.30 -15.27 2.66
CA ILE A 161 16.38 -13.81 2.61
C ILE A 161 16.33 -13.32 1.15
N GLY A 162 17.09 -13.93 0.25
CA GLY A 162 17.06 -13.59 -1.19
C GLY A 162 15.68 -13.72 -1.82
N ILE A 163 14.97 -14.83 -1.55
CA ILE A 163 13.60 -15.06 -2.04
C ILE A 163 12.63 -14.00 -1.49
N SER A 164 12.81 -13.54 -0.25
CA SER A 164 11.96 -12.49 0.32
C SER A 164 12.01 -11.16 -0.45
N PHE A 165 13.12 -10.87 -1.14
CA PHE A 165 13.23 -9.69 -2.01
C PHE A 165 12.55 -9.88 -3.36
N ALA A 166 12.39 -11.13 -3.83
CA ALA A 166 11.74 -11.42 -5.10
C ALA A 166 10.21 -11.31 -5.03
N ILE A 167 9.61 -11.52 -3.85
CA ILE A 167 8.16 -11.41 -3.65
C ILE A 167 7.81 -9.93 -3.50
N PRO A 168 6.92 -9.33 -4.32
CA PRO A 168 6.46 -7.93 -4.18
C PRO A 168 5.73 -7.68 -2.84
N PRO A 169 5.65 -6.43 -2.33
CA PRO A 169 4.99 -6.17 -1.06
C PRO A 169 3.50 -6.34 -1.24
N PHE A 170 2.85 -6.99 -0.28
CA PHE A 170 1.39 -7.11 -0.27
C PHE A 170 0.69 -5.82 0.20
N TYR A 171 1.46 -4.75 0.41
CA TYR A 171 0.94 -3.45 0.80
C TYR A 171 1.52 -2.37 -0.11
N GLU A 172 0.67 -1.47 -0.56
CA GLU A 172 1.10 -0.23 -1.21
C GLU A 172 1.75 0.65 -0.15
N VAL A 173 3.04 0.94 -0.34
CA VAL A 173 3.71 1.97 0.47
C VAL A 173 3.13 3.30 0.01
N PRO A 174 2.48 4.10 0.88
CA PRO A 174 2.04 5.43 0.49
C PRO A 174 3.26 6.20 0.00
N GLN A 175 3.29 6.52 -1.29
CA GLN A 175 4.39 7.29 -1.83
C GLN A 175 4.33 8.68 -1.17
N PRO A 176 5.46 9.20 -0.67
CA PRO A 176 5.48 10.56 -0.18
C PRO A 176 5.02 11.50 -1.31
N LEU A 177 4.21 12.51 -0.97
CA LEU A 177 3.75 13.50 -1.94
C LEU A 177 4.96 14.08 -2.70
N THR A 178 4.83 14.11 -4.02
CA THR A 178 5.82 14.77 -4.88
C THR A 178 5.71 16.29 -4.70
N ASP A 179 6.79 17.04 -4.93
CA ASP A 179 6.81 18.51 -4.80
C ASP A 179 5.64 19.20 -5.55
N LEU A 180 5.25 18.68 -6.72
CA LEU A 180 4.13 19.17 -7.51
C LEU A 180 2.77 18.91 -6.84
N GLN A 181 2.58 17.73 -6.26
CA GLN A 181 1.38 17.38 -5.50
C GLN A 181 1.28 18.22 -4.22
N GLN A 182 2.41 18.46 -3.57
CA GLN A 182 2.47 19.30 -2.38
C GLN A 182 2.14 20.77 -2.71
N ALA A 183 2.63 21.29 -3.84
CA ALA A 183 2.26 22.62 -4.31
C ALA A 183 0.76 22.75 -4.64
N ALA A 184 0.16 21.73 -5.27
CA ALA A 184 -1.28 21.70 -5.54
C ALA A 184 -2.10 21.64 -4.25
N LEU A 185 -1.65 20.86 -3.26
CA LEU A 185 -2.27 20.78 -1.94
C LEU A 185 -2.18 22.12 -1.19
N ASP A 186 -1.01 22.76 -1.20
CA ASP A 186 -0.80 24.07 -0.55
C ASP A 186 -1.67 25.16 -1.19
N LYS A 187 -1.81 25.15 -2.52
CA LYS A 187 -2.71 26.04 -3.23
C LYS A 187 -4.18 25.79 -2.88
N ALA A 188 -4.59 24.53 -2.75
CA ALA A 188 -5.94 24.18 -2.31
C ALA A 188 -6.21 24.69 -0.87
N ILE A 189 -5.23 24.56 0.03
CA ILE A 189 -5.30 25.10 1.40
C ILE A 189 -5.42 26.62 1.38
N GLN A 190 -4.58 27.32 0.61
CA GLN A 190 -4.60 28.78 0.51
C GLN A 190 -5.94 29.30 -0.04
N ASN A 191 -6.49 28.59 -1.02
CA ASN A 191 -7.78 28.89 -1.62
C ASN A 191 -8.95 28.78 -0.63
N LEU A 192 -8.87 27.84 0.33
CA LEU A 192 -9.88 27.63 1.36
C LEU A 192 -9.73 28.60 2.54
N ASP A 193 -8.49 28.89 2.94
CA ASP A 193 -8.18 29.78 4.08
C ASP A 193 -8.59 31.24 3.80
N GLY A 194 -8.56 31.66 2.53
CA GLY A 194 -8.93 33.01 2.12
C GLY A 194 -10.43 33.32 2.09
N LYS A 195 -11.31 32.33 2.30
CA LYS A 195 -12.77 32.53 2.21
C LYS A 195 -13.42 32.55 3.58
N GLN A 196 -13.99 33.70 3.94
CA GLN A 196 -14.89 33.82 5.08
C GLN A 196 -16.29 33.41 4.66
N VAL A 197 -16.70 32.22 5.08
CA VAL A 197 -18.10 31.81 5.04
C VAL A 197 -18.76 32.29 6.33
N LYS A 198 -19.91 32.94 6.23
CA LYS A 198 -20.64 33.47 7.39
C LYS A 198 -21.26 32.39 8.26
N ASN A 199 -21.60 31.24 7.68
CA ASN A 199 -22.09 30.08 8.41
C ASN A 199 -20.98 29.52 9.31
N SER A 200 -21.20 29.57 10.62
CA SER A 200 -20.22 29.16 11.65
C SER A 200 -19.92 27.67 11.62
N THR A 201 -20.92 26.82 11.34
CA THR A 201 -20.75 25.37 11.21
C THR A 201 -19.91 25.03 9.99
N LEU A 202 -20.20 25.64 8.84
CA LEU A 202 -19.42 25.43 7.62
C LEU A 202 -18.00 26.00 7.74
N GLN A 203 -17.83 27.15 8.41
CA GLN A 203 -16.52 27.71 8.69
C GLN A 203 -15.68 26.77 9.57
N GLN A 204 -16.30 26.13 10.55
CA GLN A 204 -15.64 25.12 11.38
C GLN A 204 -15.24 23.90 10.55
N GLN A 205 -16.15 23.38 9.70
CA GLN A 205 -15.86 22.26 8.81
C GLN A 205 -14.75 22.58 7.79
N ILE A 206 -14.71 23.79 7.24
CA ILE A 206 -13.63 24.27 6.37
C ILE A 206 -12.30 24.28 7.15
N SER A 207 -12.30 24.81 8.37
CA SER A 207 -11.10 24.85 9.23
C SER A 207 -10.60 23.45 9.58
N ASP A 208 -11.52 22.53 9.93
CA ASP A 208 -11.20 21.14 10.21
C ASP A 208 -10.64 20.44 8.97
N THR A 209 -11.24 20.68 7.80
CA THR A 209 -10.74 20.16 6.53
C THR A 209 -9.36 20.70 6.19
N ILE A 210 -9.08 21.99 6.43
CA ILE A 210 -7.74 22.59 6.26
C ILE A 210 -6.73 21.89 7.17
N ASN A 211 -7.07 21.63 8.43
CA ASN A 211 -6.20 20.93 9.36
C ASN A 211 -5.94 19.48 8.93
N GLN A 212 -6.96 18.80 8.42
CA GLN A 212 -6.83 17.45 7.87
C GLN A 212 -5.97 17.44 6.60
N LEU A 213 -6.10 18.44 5.71
CA LEU A 213 -5.27 18.59 4.51
C LEU A 213 -3.81 18.84 4.87
N LYS A 214 -3.51 19.67 5.89
CA LYS A 214 -2.14 19.91 6.39
C LYS A 214 -1.48 18.67 6.99
N THR A 215 -2.28 17.71 7.45
CA THR A 215 -1.79 16.47 8.07
C THR A 215 -1.83 15.25 7.14
N ALA A 216 -2.47 15.39 5.97
CA ALA A 216 -2.57 14.34 4.98
C ALA A 216 -1.19 13.97 4.44
N LYS A 217 -0.87 12.67 4.46
CA LYS A 217 0.39 12.11 3.96
C LYS A 217 0.27 11.57 2.55
N ASP A 218 -0.96 11.39 2.08
CA ASP A 218 -1.31 10.81 0.81
C ASP A 218 -2.41 11.64 0.13
N LEU A 219 -2.41 11.58 -1.19
CA LEU A 219 -3.29 12.36 -2.04
C LEU A 219 -4.76 11.90 -1.94
N ASP A 220 -4.98 10.60 -1.76
CA ASP A 220 -6.32 10.01 -1.67
C ASP A 220 -7.07 10.55 -0.45
N THR A 221 -6.38 10.67 0.69
CA THR A 221 -6.92 11.30 1.90
C THR A 221 -7.27 12.76 1.64
N ALA A 222 -6.42 13.51 0.94
CA ALA A 222 -6.69 14.91 0.61
C ALA A 222 -7.91 15.06 -0.33
N GLN A 223 -8.02 14.22 -1.37
CA GLN A 223 -9.18 14.21 -2.27
C GLN A 223 -10.47 13.83 -1.54
N LYS A 224 -10.40 12.83 -0.64
CA LYS A 224 -11.54 12.41 0.17
C LYS A 224 -12.05 13.54 1.05
N ASN A 225 -11.17 14.22 1.78
CA ASN A 225 -11.55 15.33 2.66
C ASN A 225 -12.18 16.49 1.88
N LEU A 226 -11.62 16.85 0.72
CA LEU A 226 -12.24 17.84 -0.18
C LEU A 226 -13.61 17.36 -0.71
N GLY A 227 -13.74 16.07 -0.99
CA GLY A 227 -14.98 15.43 -1.44
C GLY A 227 -16.09 15.50 -0.40
N ASP A 228 -15.75 15.22 0.86
CA ASP A 228 -16.71 15.28 1.95
C ASP A 228 -17.11 16.74 2.26
N LEU A 229 -16.17 17.68 2.24
CA LEU A 229 -16.49 19.11 2.34
C LEU A 229 -17.39 19.59 1.19
N LYS A 230 -17.17 19.12 -0.05
CA LYS A 230 -18.03 19.46 -1.20
C LYS A 230 -19.46 18.92 -1.02
N LYS A 231 -19.63 17.69 -0.53
CA LYS A 231 -20.97 17.13 -0.24
C LYS A 231 -21.70 17.99 0.77
N GLU A 232 -21.00 18.42 1.81
CA GLU A 232 -21.57 19.25 2.86
C GLU A 232 -22.01 20.63 2.35
N VAL A 233 -21.18 21.29 1.55
CA VAL A 233 -21.54 22.54 0.85
C VAL A 233 -22.78 22.34 -0.03
N ARG A 234 -22.87 21.21 -0.74
CA ARG A 234 -24.01 20.89 -1.60
C ARG A 234 -25.29 20.63 -0.79
N ASN A 235 -25.19 19.95 0.35
CA ASN A 235 -26.32 19.71 1.24
C ASN A 235 -26.90 21.05 1.76
N GLN A 236 -26.05 21.96 2.22
CA GLN A 236 -26.48 23.30 2.65
C GLN A 236 -27.12 24.10 1.51
N GLN A 237 -26.61 23.95 0.28
CA GLN A 237 -27.21 24.59 -0.88
C GLN A 237 -28.58 24.00 -1.25
N LEU A 238 -28.77 22.68 -1.07
CA LEU A 238 -30.07 22.03 -1.27
C LEU A 238 -31.09 22.52 -0.24
N GLU A 239 -30.70 22.67 1.03
CA GLU A 239 -31.58 23.23 2.07
C GLU A 239 -32.05 24.65 1.72
N GLN A 240 -31.15 25.52 1.25
CA GLN A 240 -31.53 26.88 0.84
C GLN A 240 -32.46 26.90 -0.38
N ASN A 241 -32.22 26.02 -1.35
CA ASN A 241 -33.09 25.89 -2.51
C ASN A 241 -34.48 25.38 -2.10
N ALA A 242 -34.54 24.40 -1.19
CA ALA A 242 -35.80 23.88 -0.66
C ALA A 242 -36.60 24.95 0.08
N ILE A 243 -35.94 25.81 0.87
CA ILE A 243 -36.59 26.96 1.52
C ILE A 243 -37.16 27.93 0.47
N THR A 244 -36.35 28.29 -0.53
CA THR A 244 -36.76 29.22 -1.59
C THR A 244 -37.92 28.66 -2.43
N GLU A 245 -37.93 27.35 -2.68
CA GLU A 245 -39.00 26.66 -3.40
C GLU A 245 -40.28 26.56 -2.56
N ALA A 246 -40.17 26.21 -1.29
CA ALA A 246 -41.31 26.15 -0.37
C ALA A 246 -41.95 27.53 -0.17
N THR A 247 -41.15 28.59 -0.10
CA THR A 247 -41.64 29.97 0.01
C THR A 247 -42.24 30.49 -1.30
N ALA A 248 -41.81 30.00 -2.48
CA ALA A 248 -42.37 30.43 -3.77
C ALA A 248 -43.88 30.15 -3.93
N GLY A 249 -44.40 29.15 -3.21
CA GLY A 249 -45.80 28.76 -3.27
C GLY A 249 -46.73 29.45 -2.26
N THR A 250 -46.22 30.35 -1.41
CA THR A 250 -47.02 31.11 -0.43
C THR A 250 -47.20 32.55 -0.91
N GLN A 251 -48.32 33.18 -0.52
CA GLN A 251 -48.69 34.50 -1.02
C GLN A 251 -47.91 35.60 -0.28
N ASN A 252 -47.74 35.46 1.04
CA ASN A 252 -47.07 36.44 1.90
C ASN A 252 -45.55 36.26 2.00
N PHE A 253 -45.00 35.07 1.72
CA PHE A 253 -43.56 34.79 1.82
C PHE A 253 -42.88 34.54 0.47
N ARG A 254 -43.55 34.92 -0.64
CA ARG A 254 -43.18 34.49 -1.99
C ARG A 254 -41.71 34.74 -2.35
N GLY A 255 -40.95 33.66 -2.52
CA GLY A 255 -39.56 33.71 -2.99
C GLY A 255 -38.59 34.30 -1.97
N MET A 256 -38.97 34.35 -0.69
CA MET A 256 -38.06 34.74 0.38
C MET A 256 -37.00 33.65 0.61
N ASN A 257 -35.75 34.06 0.77
CA ASN A 257 -34.68 33.19 1.25
C ASN A 257 -34.77 33.01 2.79
N ALA A 258 -33.93 32.13 3.36
CA ALA A 258 -33.95 31.81 4.79
C ALA A 258 -33.87 33.05 5.70
N ASN A 259 -33.01 34.02 5.38
CA ASN A 259 -32.85 35.24 6.18
C ASN A 259 -34.06 36.18 6.08
N GLN A 260 -34.60 36.34 4.87
CA GLN A 260 -35.81 37.15 4.66
C GLN A 260 -37.00 36.52 5.37
N LEU A 261 -37.12 35.19 5.32
CA LEU A 261 -38.13 34.46 6.05
C LEU A 261 -37.95 34.61 7.57
N ALA A 262 -36.73 34.46 8.08
CA ALA A 262 -36.44 34.63 9.51
C ALA A 262 -36.79 36.04 10.00
N ALA A 263 -36.36 37.08 9.28
CA ALA A 263 -36.67 38.46 9.61
C ALA A 263 -38.18 38.71 9.63
N GLU A 264 -38.91 38.17 8.66
CA GLU A 264 -40.36 38.37 8.59
C GLU A 264 -41.09 37.58 9.67
N LEU A 265 -40.67 36.35 9.96
CA LEU A 265 -41.17 35.58 11.10
C LEU A 265 -40.90 36.29 12.43
N GLN A 266 -39.76 36.98 12.57
CA GLN A 266 -39.44 37.77 13.75
C GLN A 266 -40.40 38.94 13.91
N THR A 267 -40.75 39.65 12.83
CA THR A 267 -41.78 40.70 12.90
C THR A 267 -43.11 40.13 13.39
N PHE A 268 -43.49 38.91 13.01
CA PHE A 268 -44.72 38.28 13.47
C PHE A 268 -44.65 37.82 14.93
N ALA A 269 -43.49 37.34 15.39
CA ALA A 269 -43.30 36.93 16.79
C ALA A 269 -43.45 38.09 17.78
N GLU A 270 -43.18 39.33 17.36
CA GLU A 270 -43.34 40.54 18.19
C GLU A 270 -44.81 40.99 18.35
N HIS A 271 -45.72 40.53 17.49
CA HIS A 271 -47.13 40.87 17.57
C HIS A 271 -47.89 39.92 18.51
N ALA A 272 -48.63 40.48 19.48
CA ALA A 272 -49.33 39.71 20.51
C ALA A 272 -50.49 38.84 19.99
N GLU A 273 -51.04 39.13 18.80
CA GLU A 273 -52.12 38.37 18.17
C GLU A 273 -51.82 38.17 16.68
N ILE A 274 -51.63 36.91 16.26
CA ILE A 274 -51.46 36.53 14.86
C ILE A 274 -52.85 36.32 14.23
N PRO A 275 -53.18 37.00 13.12
CA PRO A 275 -54.46 36.81 12.44
C PRO A 275 -54.67 35.34 12.02
N PRO A 276 -55.90 34.79 12.11
CA PRO A 276 -56.18 33.38 11.82
C PRO A 276 -55.88 33.00 10.36
N GLU A 277 -56.00 33.95 9.43
CA GLU A 277 -55.65 33.76 8.02
C GLU A 277 -54.14 33.54 7.83
N LEU A 278 -53.32 34.30 8.56
CA LEU A 278 -51.86 34.21 8.50
C LEU A 278 -51.34 32.96 9.21
N GLN A 279 -52.02 32.54 10.28
CA GLN A 279 -51.73 31.28 10.96
C GLN A 279 -51.94 30.07 10.03
N ALA A 280 -53.01 30.06 9.24
CA ALA A 280 -53.27 29.00 8.26
C ALA A 280 -52.20 28.96 7.16
N GLU A 281 -51.70 30.13 6.72
CA GLU A 281 -50.64 30.22 5.72
C GLU A 281 -49.28 29.79 6.25
N LEU A 282 -48.93 30.16 7.50
CA LEU A 282 -47.73 29.69 8.18
C LEU A 282 -47.72 28.16 8.34
N MET A 283 -48.85 27.57 8.72
CA MET A 283 -48.97 26.12 8.81
C MET A 283 -48.78 25.43 7.45
N ASN A 284 -49.29 26.03 6.37
CA ASN A 284 -49.06 25.52 5.01
C ASN A 284 -47.59 25.63 4.60
N LEU A 285 -46.95 26.76 4.91
CA LEU A 285 -45.52 26.98 4.69
C LEU A 285 -44.68 25.95 5.43
N PHE A 286 -44.93 25.75 6.72
CA PHE A 286 -44.19 24.78 7.53
C PHE A 286 -44.39 23.35 7.03
N GLN A 287 -45.61 22.98 6.63
CA GLN A 287 -45.87 21.68 6.02
C GLN A 287 -45.05 21.46 4.74
N ARG A 288 -44.99 22.46 3.86
CA ARG A 288 -44.18 22.39 2.63
C ARG A 288 -42.68 22.38 2.90
N LEU A 289 -42.24 23.09 3.93
CA LEU A 289 -40.84 23.04 4.34
C LEU A 289 -40.47 21.63 4.83
N VAL A 290 -41.29 21.01 5.69
CA VAL A 290 -41.06 19.64 6.16
C VAL A 290 -41.01 18.63 5.01
N GLU A 291 -41.86 18.78 4.00
CA GLU A 291 -41.90 17.87 2.84
C GLU A 291 -40.67 17.96 1.92
N ASN A 292 -40.01 19.11 1.87
CA ASN A 292 -38.93 19.38 0.92
C ASN A 292 -37.54 19.53 1.56
N LEU A 293 -37.47 19.74 2.88
CA LEU A 293 -36.19 19.84 3.59
C LEU A 293 -35.62 18.45 3.92
N PRO A 294 -34.30 18.25 3.77
CA PRO A 294 -33.62 17.09 4.33
C PRO A 294 -33.72 17.08 5.87
N GLU A 295 -33.39 15.93 6.48
CA GLU A 295 -33.30 15.81 7.94
C GLU A 295 -32.25 16.79 8.49
N GLY A 296 -32.61 17.60 9.48
CA GLY A 296 -31.74 18.63 10.03
C GLY A 296 -32.42 19.46 11.12
N PRO A 297 -31.71 20.43 11.73
CA PRO A 297 -32.22 21.20 12.87
C PRO A 297 -33.52 21.96 12.56
N LEU A 298 -33.64 22.53 11.35
CA LEU A 298 -34.88 23.17 10.92
C LEU A 298 -36.02 22.15 10.79
N ASN A 299 -35.75 20.98 10.21
CA ASN A 299 -36.75 19.92 10.07
C ASN A 299 -37.23 19.42 11.44
N ASP A 300 -36.32 19.24 12.39
CA ASP A 300 -36.63 18.87 13.77
C ASP A 300 -37.51 19.92 14.46
N SER A 301 -37.17 21.20 14.33
CA SER A 301 -37.97 22.31 14.86
C SER A 301 -39.37 22.36 14.21
N LEU A 302 -39.46 22.17 12.89
CA LEU A 302 -40.73 22.17 12.16
C LEU A 302 -41.61 20.96 12.53
N ASN A 303 -41.03 19.77 12.70
CA ASN A 303 -41.76 18.56 13.10
C ASN A 303 -42.31 18.66 14.53
N GLN A 304 -41.61 19.35 15.43
CA GLN A 304 -42.10 19.57 16.81
C GLN A 304 -43.37 20.42 16.87
N ILE A 305 -43.62 21.22 15.82
CA ILE A 305 -44.75 22.13 15.68
C ILE A 305 -45.91 21.47 14.93
N GLN A 306 -45.66 20.39 14.20
CA GLN A 306 -46.70 19.65 13.47
C GLN A 306 -47.76 19.10 14.44
N GLY A 307 -48.95 19.72 14.43
CA GLY A 307 -50.08 19.37 15.32
C GLY A 307 -50.20 20.19 16.60
N LYS A 308 -49.34 21.19 16.83
CA LYS A 308 -49.46 22.16 17.94
C LYS A 308 -49.81 23.55 17.40
N SER A 309 -50.43 24.39 18.23
CA SER A 309 -50.66 25.80 17.87
C SER A 309 -49.34 26.55 17.79
N VAL A 310 -49.14 27.33 16.73
CA VAL A 310 -47.98 28.22 16.56
C VAL A 310 -47.96 29.23 17.71
N THR A 311 -47.01 29.09 18.64
CA THR A 311 -46.75 30.05 19.73
C THR A 311 -45.54 30.92 19.38
N PRO A 312 -45.39 32.11 20.01
CA PRO A 312 -44.21 32.95 19.84
C PRO A 312 -42.89 32.22 20.13
N GLU A 313 -42.89 31.31 21.12
CA GLU A 313 -41.75 30.48 21.46
C GLU A 313 -41.36 29.55 20.30
N THR A 314 -42.33 28.86 19.69
CA THR A 314 -42.07 27.99 18.54
C THR A 314 -41.64 28.74 17.28
N LEU A 315 -42.11 29.99 17.11
CA LEU A 315 -41.63 30.86 16.03
C LEU A 315 -40.18 31.26 16.27
N GLN A 316 -39.80 31.56 17.51
CA GLN A 316 -38.41 31.85 17.86
C GLN A 316 -37.50 30.66 17.58
N ASP A 317 -37.91 29.43 17.90
CA ASP A 317 -37.12 28.23 17.58
C ASP A 317 -36.92 28.03 16.07
N ILE A 318 -37.91 28.39 15.24
CA ILE A 318 -37.79 28.37 13.78
C ILE A 318 -36.92 29.52 13.28
N ILE A 319 -37.05 30.72 13.84
CA ILE A 319 -36.22 31.89 13.50
C ILE A 319 -34.76 31.58 13.81
N ASP A 320 -34.46 31.06 15.00
CA ASP A 320 -33.13 30.66 15.40
C ASP A 320 -32.57 29.60 14.44
N ALA A 321 -33.37 28.60 14.06
CA ALA A 321 -32.96 27.58 13.08
C ALA A 321 -32.72 28.16 11.66
N LEU A 322 -33.56 29.11 11.21
CA LEU A 322 -33.41 29.80 9.92
C LEU A 322 -32.21 30.76 9.91
N GLU A 323 -31.96 31.46 11.01
CA GLU A 323 -30.79 32.31 11.21
C GLU A 323 -29.50 31.49 11.28
N MET A 324 -29.53 30.28 11.85
CA MET A 324 -28.39 29.36 11.80
C MET A 324 -28.02 28.91 10.37
N MET A 325 -28.93 29.04 9.40
CA MET A 325 -28.69 28.74 7.97
C MET A 325 -28.19 29.96 7.16
N GLU A 326 -27.72 31.02 7.84
CA GLU A 326 -27.51 32.37 7.28
C GLU A 326 -26.79 32.45 5.92
N ALA A 327 -27.34 33.35 5.09
CA ALA A 327 -26.93 33.79 3.75
C ALA A 327 -25.58 33.29 3.22
N SER A 328 -25.67 32.44 2.22
CA SER A 328 -24.52 31.89 1.54
C SER A 328 -24.62 32.11 0.03
N THR A 329 -24.63 33.39 -0.35
CA THR A 329 -24.35 33.81 -1.73
C THR A 329 -22.99 33.28 -2.22
N ASP A 330 -22.13 32.82 -1.29
CA ASP A 330 -20.81 32.27 -1.56
C ASP A 330 -20.74 30.73 -1.68
N LEU A 331 -21.82 29.93 -1.45
CA LEU A 331 -21.72 28.46 -1.58
C LEU A 331 -21.47 28.01 -3.01
N ALA A 332 -22.16 28.60 -3.98
CA ALA A 332 -21.95 28.24 -5.39
C ALA A 332 -20.51 28.55 -5.82
N GLN A 333 -19.94 29.64 -5.31
CA GLN A 333 -18.53 29.97 -5.56
C GLN A 333 -17.58 29.02 -4.81
N LEU A 334 -17.91 28.61 -3.59
CA LEU A 334 -17.12 27.67 -2.80
C LEU A 334 -17.14 26.28 -3.44
N GLU A 335 -18.29 25.80 -3.91
CA GLU A 335 -18.42 24.52 -4.62
C GLU A 335 -17.62 24.52 -5.92
N ALA A 336 -17.71 25.59 -6.72
CA ALA A 336 -16.92 25.75 -7.93
C ALA A 336 -15.42 25.71 -7.63
N GLN A 337 -14.99 26.33 -6.53
CA GLN A 337 -13.59 26.35 -6.11
C GLN A 337 -13.13 25.00 -5.55
N LEU A 338 -13.95 24.32 -4.76
CA LEU A 338 -13.68 22.95 -4.29
C LEU A 338 -13.52 22.00 -5.48
N THR A 339 -14.37 22.15 -6.49
CA THR A 339 -14.28 21.38 -7.74
C THR A 339 -13.00 21.72 -8.50
N ALA A 340 -12.61 22.99 -8.57
CA ALA A 340 -11.36 23.41 -9.20
C ALA A 340 -10.13 22.86 -8.46
N ASN A 341 -10.11 22.93 -7.12
CA ASN A 341 -9.05 22.39 -6.28
C ASN A 341 -8.94 20.87 -6.45
N GLN A 342 -10.06 20.14 -6.44
CA GLN A 342 -10.08 18.69 -6.72
C GLN A 342 -9.53 18.36 -8.09
N LYS A 343 -9.91 19.13 -9.11
CA LYS A 343 -9.41 18.95 -10.48
C LYS A 343 -7.90 19.20 -10.56
N GLU A 344 -7.40 20.25 -9.94
CA GLU A 344 -5.97 20.56 -9.91
C GLU A 344 -5.18 19.47 -9.19
N LEU A 345 -5.69 18.97 -8.07
CA LEU A 345 -5.08 17.89 -7.30
C LEU A 345 -5.08 16.56 -8.09
N ALA A 346 -6.13 16.29 -8.86
CA ALA A 346 -6.21 15.14 -9.77
C ALA A 346 -5.25 15.29 -10.97
N LEU A 347 -5.14 16.49 -11.56
CA LEU A 347 -4.21 16.76 -12.66
C LEU A 347 -2.75 16.59 -12.21
N ALA A 348 -2.41 17.07 -11.01
CA ALA A 348 -1.10 16.86 -10.40
C ALA A 348 -0.76 15.37 -10.19
N THR A 349 -1.77 14.48 -10.19
CA THR A 349 -1.57 13.03 -10.15
C THR A 349 -1.20 12.48 -11.53
N LEU A 350 -1.95 12.90 -12.55
CA LEU A 350 -1.81 12.41 -13.92
C LEU A 350 -0.48 12.83 -14.57
N GLU A 351 0.05 13.99 -14.20
CA GLU A 351 1.33 14.49 -14.73
C GLU A 351 2.54 13.66 -14.27
N ILE A 352 2.38 12.80 -13.26
CA ILE A 352 3.44 11.96 -12.69
C ILE A 352 3.35 10.51 -13.18
N GLU A 353 2.16 10.03 -13.54
CA GLU A 353 1.93 8.66 -14.02
C GLU A 353 2.27 8.43 -15.51
N THR A 354 3.04 9.31 -16.15
CA THR A 354 3.68 9.02 -17.45
C THR A 354 5.16 8.70 -17.31
N PRO A 355 5.56 7.57 -16.68
CA PRO A 355 6.87 7.01 -16.91
C PRO A 355 6.88 6.40 -18.33
N GLY A 356 7.21 7.22 -19.33
CA GLY A 356 7.63 6.72 -20.64
C GLY A 356 6.53 6.29 -21.62
N GLY A 357 5.26 6.63 -21.38
CA GLY A 357 4.22 6.49 -22.41
C GLY A 357 4.30 7.63 -23.42
N GLY A 358 4.87 7.38 -24.60
CA GLY A 358 4.88 8.35 -25.69
C GLY A 358 3.45 8.74 -26.07
N VAL A 359 3.06 9.97 -25.75
CA VAL A 359 1.79 10.55 -26.21
C VAL A 359 1.81 10.51 -27.73
N ALA A 360 0.80 9.88 -28.34
CA ALA A 360 0.63 9.92 -29.79
C ALA A 360 0.52 11.39 -30.21
N ASN A 361 1.27 11.78 -31.23
CA ASN A 361 1.15 13.12 -31.79
C ASN A 361 -0.29 13.31 -32.30
N SER A 362 -0.74 14.57 -32.43
CA SER A 362 -2.09 14.91 -32.89
C SER A 362 -2.42 14.46 -34.33
N ASP A 363 -1.46 13.86 -35.02
CA ASP A 363 -1.55 13.20 -36.32
C ASP A 363 -1.78 11.68 -36.22
N GLY A 364 -1.90 11.14 -35.00
CA GLY A 364 -2.06 9.70 -34.75
C GLY A 364 -0.76 8.91 -34.84
N ALA A 365 0.40 9.56 -35.03
CA ALA A 365 1.68 8.87 -35.08
C ALA A 365 2.13 8.48 -33.67
N PRO A 366 2.62 7.24 -33.45
CA PRO A 366 3.21 6.83 -32.18
C PRO A 366 4.38 7.75 -31.83
N GLY A 367 4.38 8.28 -30.60
CA GLY A 367 5.38 9.25 -30.15
C GLY A 367 6.81 8.70 -30.28
N GLN A 368 7.74 9.54 -30.72
CA GLN A 368 9.13 9.17 -31.09
C GLN A 368 9.97 8.56 -29.95
N ASN A 369 9.46 8.54 -28.72
CA ASN A 369 10.11 7.96 -27.54
C ASN A 369 9.46 6.65 -27.07
N ALA A 370 8.72 5.95 -27.94
CA ALA A 370 8.42 4.54 -27.70
C ALA A 370 9.75 3.76 -27.76
N GLY A 371 10.37 3.59 -26.58
CA GLY A 371 11.47 2.64 -26.41
C GLY A 371 11.06 1.31 -27.02
N SER A 372 11.97 0.69 -27.75
CA SER A 372 11.79 -0.52 -28.55
C SER A 372 11.45 -1.79 -27.77
N SER A 373 10.72 -1.70 -26.66
CA SER A 373 10.18 -2.87 -25.98
C SER A 373 9.01 -3.40 -26.80
N GLU A 374 9.30 -4.41 -27.60
CA GLU A 374 8.33 -5.36 -28.15
C GLU A 374 7.24 -5.65 -27.12
N VAL A 375 6.01 -5.26 -27.43
CA VAL A 375 4.83 -5.85 -26.81
C VAL A 375 4.69 -7.25 -27.42
N GLN A 376 5.47 -8.19 -26.92
CA GLN A 376 5.31 -9.61 -27.24
C GLN A 376 4.05 -10.12 -26.55
N GLY A 377 2.97 -10.27 -27.31
CA GLY A 377 1.81 -11.04 -26.89
C GLY A 377 2.22 -12.50 -26.69
N THR A 378 2.13 -12.97 -25.45
CA THR A 378 2.43 -14.36 -25.08
C THR A 378 1.37 -15.29 -25.69
N LEU A 379 1.80 -16.18 -26.58
CA LEU A 379 0.99 -17.26 -27.12
C LEU A 379 1.31 -18.54 -26.31
N GLU A 380 0.33 -19.03 -25.56
CA GLU A 380 0.46 -20.22 -24.70
C GLU A 380 -0.10 -21.48 -25.42
N GLY A 381 0.77 -22.47 -25.64
CA GLY A 381 0.43 -23.88 -25.93
C GLY A 381 0.33 -24.27 -27.43
N ALA A 382 0.71 -25.47 -27.89
CA ALA A 382 1.39 -26.62 -27.29
C ALA A 382 1.82 -27.61 -28.42
N LEU A 383 2.83 -28.44 -28.14
CA LEU A 383 3.09 -29.81 -28.66
C LEU A 383 3.65 -30.04 -30.09
N ASN A 384 4.87 -30.60 -30.09
CA ASN A 384 5.39 -31.72 -30.89
C ASN A 384 5.26 -31.70 -32.42
N ALA A 385 6.41 -31.59 -33.12
CA ALA A 385 6.95 -32.68 -33.95
C ALA A 385 8.35 -32.32 -34.50
N ASP A 386 9.32 -33.18 -34.20
CA ASP A 386 10.54 -33.42 -35.00
C ASP A 386 10.11 -34.09 -36.33
N PRO A 387 10.81 -33.93 -37.48
CA PRO A 387 12.15 -34.49 -37.63
C PRO A 387 13.17 -33.64 -38.40
N GLN A 388 14.43 -33.83 -38.00
CA GLN A 388 15.69 -33.78 -38.76
C GLN A 388 15.62 -33.47 -40.27
N SER A 389 16.45 -32.51 -40.73
CA SER A 389 17.59 -32.85 -41.59
C SER A 389 18.63 -31.74 -41.67
N GLU A 390 19.89 -32.17 -41.66
CA GLU A 390 21.13 -31.42 -41.73
C GLU A 390 21.42 -30.75 -43.09
N LEU A 391 22.26 -29.71 -42.97
CA LEU A 391 23.41 -29.33 -43.82
C LEU A 391 23.28 -28.31 -44.97
N GLN A 392 24.22 -27.34 -44.89
CA GLN A 392 25.00 -26.67 -45.95
C GLN A 392 24.34 -25.51 -46.72
N THR A 393 24.67 -24.25 -46.41
CA THR A 393 25.83 -23.41 -46.82
C THR A 393 25.57 -22.54 -48.05
N THR A 394 25.83 -21.24 -47.83
CA THR A 394 26.43 -20.22 -48.72
C THR A 394 25.67 -19.67 -49.94
N ASP A 395 25.73 -18.33 -49.97
CA ASP A 395 25.90 -17.42 -51.12
C ASP A 395 24.67 -16.86 -51.86
N ALA A 396 24.43 -15.58 -51.57
CA ALA A 396 24.51 -14.43 -52.48
C ALA A 396 23.91 -14.54 -53.90
N GLU A 397 22.85 -13.76 -54.15
CA GLU A 397 22.72 -12.72 -55.21
C GLU A 397 21.25 -12.24 -55.21
N LYS A 398 20.98 -10.96 -54.97
CA LYS A 398 20.93 -9.87 -55.96
C LYS A 398 19.88 -10.09 -57.05
N ALA A 399 18.71 -9.46 -56.89
CA ALA A 399 17.90 -8.99 -58.01
C ALA A 399 16.99 -7.84 -57.55
N GLU A 400 17.25 -6.68 -58.13
CA GLU A 400 16.44 -5.46 -58.10
C GLU A 400 15.24 -5.60 -59.07
N ASN A 401 14.12 -4.95 -58.73
CA ASN A 401 13.14 -4.27 -59.60
C ASN A 401 11.97 -3.82 -58.70
N GLU A 402 11.70 -2.52 -58.45
CA GLU A 402 11.01 -1.54 -59.34
C GLU A 402 9.78 -2.17 -60.03
N THR A 403 8.54 -1.67 -59.99
CA THR A 403 8.03 -0.30 -59.83
C THR A 403 6.52 -0.37 -59.53
N ASP A 404 6.00 0.72 -58.96
CA ASP A 404 4.60 1.12 -58.87
C ASP A 404 3.70 0.76 -60.07
N THR A 405 2.42 0.47 -59.81
CA THR A 405 1.33 1.25 -60.42
C THR A 405 -0.02 1.07 -59.72
N THR A 406 -0.58 2.21 -59.36
CA THR A 406 -1.96 2.53 -58.96
C THR A 406 -3.00 2.16 -60.02
N ALA A 407 -4.13 1.59 -59.59
CA ALA A 407 -5.42 1.73 -60.29
C ALA A 407 -6.60 1.43 -59.34
N SER A 408 -7.23 2.49 -58.86
CA SER A 408 -8.53 2.48 -58.19
C SER A 408 -9.64 2.09 -59.16
N THR A 409 -10.54 1.20 -58.75
CA THR A 409 -11.89 1.05 -59.32
C THR A 409 -12.86 0.76 -58.16
N PRO A 410 -14.04 1.40 -58.10
CA PRO A 410 -14.93 1.37 -56.93
C PRO A 410 -15.83 0.12 -56.93
N LEU A 411 -15.99 -0.50 -55.77
CA LEU A 411 -17.02 -1.52 -55.46
C LEU A 411 -17.91 -0.89 -54.38
N THR A 412 -19.07 -0.33 -54.73
CA THR A 412 -20.38 -1.00 -54.69
C THR A 412 -20.53 -1.91 -53.47
N GLY A 413 -21.31 -1.45 -52.50
CA GLY A 413 -21.54 -2.14 -51.24
C GLY A 413 -22.32 -3.44 -51.42
N GLU A 414 -21.83 -4.49 -50.78
CA GLU A 414 -22.59 -5.57 -50.18
C GLU A 414 -21.64 -6.36 -49.27
N GLU A 415 -22.13 -6.71 -48.07
CA GLU A 415 -21.54 -7.54 -47.03
C GLU A 415 -20.24 -7.06 -46.33
N ILE A 416 -20.42 -6.67 -45.07
CA ILE A 416 -19.34 -6.51 -44.09
C ILE A 416 -18.69 -7.88 -43.86
N PRO A 417 -17.38 -8.06 -44.08
CA PRO A 417 -16.70 -9.31 -43.76
C PRO A 417 -16.59 -9.46 -42.24
N ILE A 418 -17.15 -10.55 -41.73
CA ILE A 418 -16.93 -11.02 -40.37
C ILE A 418 -15.45 -11.42 -40.25
N PRO A 419 -14.67 -10.86 -39.30
CA PRO A 419 -13.27 -11.25 -39.15
C PRO A 419 -13.19 -12.70 -38.67
N GLN A 420 -12.80 -13.61 -39.56
CA GLN A 420 -12.41 -14.97 -39.24
C GLN A 420 -10.90 -15.02 -39.04
N ILE A 421 -10.46 -15.37 -37.83
CA ILE A 421 -9.10 -15.78 -37.55
C ILE A 421 -9.16 -17.30 -37.31
N ASP A 422 -8.47 -18.07 -38.15
CA ASP A 422 -8.36 -19.55 -38.07
C ASP A 422 -9.68 -20.35 -38.08
N GLY A 423 -10.69 -19.91 -38.86
CA GLY A 423 -11.86 -20.72 -39.17
C GLY A 423 -12.80 -21.00 -37.97
N GLN A 424 -12.65 -20.30 -36.86
CA GLN A 424 -13.59 -20.35 -35.73
C GLN A 424 -14.44 -19.08 -35.69
N GLN A 425 -15.77 -19.26 -35.66
CA GLN A 425 -16.72 -18.17 -35.38
C GLN A 425 -16.54 -17.73 -33.92
N LEU A 426 -16.22 -16.45 -33.73
CA LEU A 426 -16.25 -15.80 -32.42
C LEU A 426 -17.71 -15.65 -31.97
N ILE A 427 -18.18 -16.59 -31.15
CA ILE A 427 -19.46 -16.47 -30.43
C ILE A 427 -19.15 -15.87 -29.06
N LEU A 428 -19.59 -14.63 -28.83
CA LEU A 428 -19.57 -14.00 -27.51
C LEU A 428 -20.62 -14.68 -26.62
N THR A 429 -20.22 -15.70 -25.87
CA THR A 429 -21.10 -16.32 -24.86
C THR A 429 -21.21 -15.41 -23.64
N THR A 430 -22.32 -14.69 -23.53
CA THR A 430 -22.72 -13.92 -22.34
C THR A 430 -23.33 -14.83 -21.28
N GLU A 431 -22.51 -15.63 -20.61
CA GLU A 431 -22.90 -16.21 -19.31
C GLU A 431 -21.90 -15.75 -18.24
N VAL A 432 -22.14 -14.55 -17.71
CA VAL A 432 -21.50 -14.08 -16.48
C VAL A 432 -22.60 -13.83 -15.46
N SER A 433 -22.80 -14.80 -14.58
CA SER A 433 -23.68 -14.70 -13.43
C SER A 433 -23.04 -13.77 -12.38
N GLY A 434 -23.41 -12.49 -12.40
CA GLY A 434 -23.08 -11.55 -11.33
C GLY A 434 -23.38 -10.10 -11.68
N HIS A 435 -24.52 -9.57 -11.21
CA HIS A 435 -24.87 -8.15 -10.98
C HIS A 435 -24.29 -7.04 -11.91
N THR A 436 -23.99 -7.34 -13.17
CA THR A 436 -23.47 -6.39 -14.19
C THR A 436 -24.56 -5.73 -15.03
N GLN A 437 -25.83 -5.88 -14.63
CA GLN A 437 -27.01 -5.49 -15.39
C GLN A 437 -26.96 -4.01 -15.86
N GLY A 438 -26.32 -3.12 -15.10
CA GLY A 438 -26.25 -1.69 -15.43
C GLY A 438 -25.38 -1.31 -16.63
N PHE A 439 -24.43 -2.15 -17.08
CA PHE A 439 -23.58 -1.82 -18.24
C PHE A 439 -24.09 -2.40 -19.56
N SER A 440 -24.82 -3.51 -19.50
CA SER A 440 -25.44 -4.14 -20.67
C SER A 440 -26.49 -3.22 -21.31
N ASP A 441 -27.30 -2.56 -20.48
CA ASP A 441 -28.40 -1.69 -20.91
C ASP A 441 -27.93 -0.42 -21.66
N ALA A 442 -26.65 -0.05 -21.52
CA ALA A 442 -26.08 1.06 -22.27
C ALA A 442 -25.87 0.71 -23.76
N ILE A 443 -25.71 -0.58 -24.08
CA ILE A 443 -25.36 -1.08 -25.42
C ILE A 443 -26.57 -1.78 -26.07
N THR A 444 -27.41 -2.45 -25.28
CA THR A 444 -28.59 -3.18 -25.75
C THR A 444 -29.87 -2.55 -25.21
N GLY A 445 -30.89 -2.40 -26.06
CA GLY A 445 -32.22 -1.95 -25.64
C GLY A 445 -32.94 -2.99 -24.78
N GLU A 446 -34.17 -2.69 -24.38
CA GLU A 446 -34.99 -3.56 -23.52
C GLU A 446 -35.06 -4.99 -24.10
N VAL A 447 -34.53 -5.96 -23.36
CA VAL A 447 -34.34 -7.34 -23.85
C VAL A 447 -35.70 -8.03 -23.94
N SER A 448 -36.27 -8.08 -25.14
CA SER A 448 -37.44 -8.90 -25.46
C SER A 448 -36.99 -10.23 -26.05
N ASN A 449 -37.38 -11.32 -25.37
CA ASN A 449 -37.13 -12.74 -25.67
C ASN A 449 -36.33 -13.08 -26.95
N ASN A 450 -35.08 -13.46 -26.73
CA ASN A 450 -34.16 -14.27 -27.54
C ASN A 450 -33.24 -13.64 -28.59
N ASP A 451 -33.27 -12.32 -28.84
CA ASP A 451 -32.18 -11.66 -29.59
C ASP A 451 -31.91 -10.25 -29.02
N PRO A 452 -30.64 -9.87 -28.73
CA PRO A 452 -30.33 -8.52 -28.25
C PRO A 452 -30.61 -7.50 -29.36
N VAL A 453 -31.55 -6.59 -29.09
CA VAL A 453 -31.81 -5.45 -29.97
C VAL A 453 -30.70 -4.43 -29.74
N TYR A 454 -29.76 -4.35 -30.68
CA TYR A 454 -28.71 -3.33 -30.67
C TYR A 454 -29.31 -1.96 -30.93
N LEU A 455 -28.99 -1.01 -30.04
CA LEU A 455 -29.38 0.38 -30.22
C LEU A 455 -28.53 1.02 -31.34
N PRO A 456 -29.08 1.97 -32.11
CA PRO A 456 -28.27 2.76 -33.03
C PRO A 456 -27.17 3.49 -32.24
N PHE A 457 -26.03 3.71 -32.87
CA PHE A 457 -24.83 4.24 -32.22
C PHE A 457 -25.07 5.57 -31.48
N SER A 458 -25.91 6.44 -32.04
CA SER A 458 -26.33 7.69 -31.39
C SER A 458 -26.98 7.47 -30.02
N ASP A 459 -27.80 6.43 -29.89
CA ASP A 459 -28.54 6.11 -28.68
C ASP A 459 -27.62 5.43 -27.65
N VAL A 460 -26.65 4.65 -28.11
CA VAL A 460 -25.59 4.07 -27.26
C VAL A 460 -24.73 5.18 -26.64
N VAL A 461 -24.29 6.16 -27.43
CA VAL A 461 -23.52 7.30 -26.93
C VAL A 461 -24.34 8.11 -25.93
N LEU A 462 -25.61 8.39 -26.24
CA LEU A 462 -26.49 9.17 -25.36
C LEU A 462 -26.81 8.43 -24.04
N ASN A 463 -27.00 7.10 -24.10
CA ASN A 463 -27.17 6.28 -22.91
C ASN A 463 -25.87 6.18 -22.08
N ALA A 464 -24.71 6.08 -22.74
CA ALA A 464 -23.41 6.08 -22.07
C ALA A 464 -23.13 7.43 -21.39
N GLU A 465 -23.47 8.55 -22.01
CA GLU A 465 -23.39 9.89 -21.41
C GLU A 465 -24.31 10.03 -20.20
N ARG A 466 -25.56 9.53 -20.29
CA ARG A 466 -26.51 9.53 -19.18
C ARG A 466 -26.02 8.66 -18.02
N ALA A 467 -25.54 7.45 -18.31
CA ALA A 467 -24.99 6.54 -17.31
C ALA A 467 -23.71 7.10 -16.67
N TYR A 468 -22.86 7.78 -17.46
CA TYR A 468 -21.70 8.50 -16.95
C TYR A 468 -22.10 9.64 -16.02
N ALA A 469 -23.08 10.47 -16.41
CA ALA A 469 -23.57 11.56 -15.57
C ALA A 469 -24.16 11.05 -14.25
N GLU A 470 -24.94 9.96 -14.29
CA GLU A 470 -25.48 9.30 -13.10
C GLU A 470 -24.37 8.73 -12.21
N ALA A 471 -23.39 8.03 -12.80
CA ALA A 471 -22.28 7.43 -12.08
C ALA A 471 -21.36 8.48 -11.44
N VAL A 472 -21.16 9.64 -12.09
CA VAL A 472 -20.46 10.79 -11.52
C VAL A 472 -21.25 11.39 -10.36
N ASN A 473 -22.56 11.61 -10.53
CA ASN A 473 -23.41 12.17 -9.47
C ASN A 473 -23.46 11.26 -8.23
N ASN A 474 -23.39 9.94 -8.45
CA ASN A 474 -23.37 8.92 -7.40
C ASN A 474 -21.96 8.57 -6.88
N ASN A 475 -20.90 9.29 -7.28
CA ASN A 475 -19.50 9.01 -6.93
C ASN A 475 -19.04 7.56 -7.22
N ARG A 476 -19.65 6.87 -8.19
CA ARG A 476 -19.27 5.51 -8.61
C ARG A 476 -18.01 5.49 -9.46
N ILE A 477 -17.63 6.63 -10.05
CA ILE A 477 -16.42 6.78 -10.86
C ILE A 477 -15.41 7.64 -10.09
N PRO A 478 -14.21 7.11 -9.76
CA PRO A 478 -13.14 7.89 -9.17
C PRO A 478 -12.79 9.12 -10.02
N VAL A 479 -12.57 10.26 -9.36
CA VAL A 479 -12.35 11.57 -10.02
C VAL A 479 -11.27 11.53 -11.09
N ARG A 480 -10.19 10.76 -10.86
CA ARG A 480 -9.08 10.58 -11.82
C ARG A 480 -9.51 10.06 -13.19
N TYR A 481 -10.58 9.27 -13.27
CA TYR A 481 -11.07 8.68 -14.51
C TYR A 481 -12.18 9.50 -15.18
N GLN A 482 -12.80 10.44 -14.47
CA GLN A 482 -13.93 11.20 -14.98
C GLN A 482 -13.55 12.01 -16.24
N ALA A 483 -12.42 12.73 -16.20
CA ALA A 483 -11.96 13.51 -17.35
C ALA A 483 -11.64 12.63 -18.57
N GLN A 484 -11.04 11.46 -18.36
CA GLN A 484 -10.68 10.53 -19.43
C GLN A 484 -11.92 9.89 -20.06
N ILE A 485 -12.89 9.45 -19.24
CA ILE A 485 -14.15 8.88 -19.74
C ILE A 485 -14.95 9.94 -20.49
N LYS A 486 -15.01 11.17 -19.97
CA LYS A 486 -15.68 12.28 -20.68
C LYS A 486 -15.02 12.56 -22.03
N ALA A 487 -13.69 12.67 -22.07
CA ALA A 487 -12.97 12.94 -23.32
C ALA A 487 -13.16 11.80 -24.34
N TYR A 488 -13.24 10.56 -23.88
CA TYR A 488 -13.52 9.40 -24.73
C TYR A 488 -14.95 9.47 -25.31
N LEU A 489 -15.96 9.73 -24.48
CA LEU A 489 -17.35 9.89 -24.94
C LEU A 489 -17.50 11.05 -25.94
N GLU A 490 -16.82 12.17 -25.70
CA GLU A 490 -16.81 13.33 -26.59
C GLU A 490 -16.08 13.07 -27.92
N ALA A 491 -15.00 12.28 -27.91
CA ALA A 491 -14.32 11.87 -29.14
C ALA A 491 -15.21 10.95 -30.01
N ILE A 492 -15.94 10.03 -29.36
CA ILE A 492 -16.87 9.12 -30.02
C ILE A 492 -18.06 9.88 -30.62
N SER A 493 -18.62 10.87 -29.92
CA SER A 493 -19.74 11.66 -30.45
C SER A 493 -19.34 12.50 -31.66
N GLN A 494 -18.14 13.11 -31.65
CA GLN A 494 -17.63 13.90 -32.78
C GLN A 494 -17.33 13.06 -34.03
N GLN A 495 -16.97 11.79 -33.87
CA GLN A 495 -16.71 10.89 -34.99
C GLN A 495 -18.01 10.56 -35.76
N ASN A 496 -19.13 10.47 -35.04
CA ASN A 496 -20.45 10.21 -35.62
C ASN A 496 -21.02 11.40 -36.41
N GLU A 497 -20.66 12.64 -36.05
CA GLU A 497 -21.11 13.84 -36.77
C GLU A 497 -20.37 14.09 -38.09
N LYS A 498 -19.20 13.45 -38.30
CA LYS A 498 -18.33 13.67 -39.47
C LYS A 498 -18.55 12.70 -40.63
N GLU A 499 -19.40 11.69 -40.47
CA GLU A 499 -19.90 10.87 -41.58
C GLU A 499 -21.37 11.19 -41.85
N PRO A 500 -21.70 12.32 -42.50
CA PRO A 500 -22.91 12.41 -43.28
C PRO A 500 -22.67 11.67 -44.61
N ASP A 501 -23.51 10.69 -44.91
CA ASP A 501 -23.61 10.02 -46.22
C ASP A 501 -23.59 11.01 -47.42
#